data_AF-A0AAW0WZM3-F1
#
_entry.id   AF-A0AAW0WZM3-F1
#
_cell.length_a   1.000
_cell.length_b   1.000
_cell.length_c   1.000
_cell.angle_alpha   90.00
_cell.angle_beta   90.00
_cell.angle_gamma   90.00
#
_symmetry.space_group_name_H-M   'P 1'
#
loop_
_entity.id
_entity.type
_entity.pdbx_description
1 polymer ?
#
loop_
_entity_poly.entity_id
_entity_poly.type
_entity_poly.pdbx_seq_one_letter_code
_entity_poly.pdbx_strand_id
1 'polypeptide(L)'
;MLLTWCQCRTRDYKGVKIENFSTSWNDGMAFCALIHHYYPDAFDFDKLEPKNRRYNFELAFRVADEKAGIMPLLDVDDMVMMKKPDWKCVFTYVQSLYKRLKDE
;
A
#
# COMPACT_ATOMS: atom_id res chain seq x y z
N MET A 1 12.20 12.07 -1.27
CA MET A 1 12.10 11.27 -2.52
C MET A 1 11.01 10.20 -2.41
N LEU A 2 11.14 9.18 -1.55
CA LEU A 2 10.15 8.09 -1.47
C LEU A 2 8.75 8.55 -1.01
N LEU A 3 8.67 9.37 0.04
CA LEU A 3 7.38 9.89 0.54
C LEU A 3 6.68 10.72 -0.54
N THR A 4 7.42 11.63 -1.18
CA THR A 4 6.93 12.45 -2.29
C THR A 4 6.46 11.59 -3.46
N TRP A 5 7.17 10.52 -3.80
CA TRP A 5 6.72 9.57 -4.83
C TRP A 5 5.38 8.95 -4.44
N CYS A 6 5.23 8.47 -3.20
CA CYS A 6 3.97 7.90 -2.73
C CYS A 6 2.83 8.92 -2.85
N GLN A 7 3.07 10.16 -2.41
CA GLN A 7 2.10 11.26 -2.47
C GLN A 7 1.73 11.61 -3.91
N CYS A 8 2.68 11.68 -4.84
CA CYS A 8 2.41 11.97 -6.24
C CYS A 8 1.55 10.89 -6.91
N ARG A 9 1.82 9.62 -6.60
CA ARG A 9 1.10 8.47 -7.19
C ARG A 9 -0.30 8.28 -6.61
N THR A 10 -0.54 8.76 -5.39
CA THR A 10 -1.81 8.62 -4.69
C THR A 10 -2.63 9.91 -4.60
N ARG A 11 -2.18 11.02 -5.23
CA ARG A 11 -2.81 12.34 -5.10
C ARG A 11 -4.29 12.40 -5.50
N ASP A 12 -4.69 11.53 -6.43
CA ASP A 12 -6.04 11.50 -7.00
C ASP A 12 -6.96 10.50 -6.27
N TYR A 13 -6.46 9.80 -5.25
CA TYR A 13 -7.22 8.83 -4.46
C TYR A 13 -7.87 9.49 -3.24
N LYS A 14 -9.20 9.54 -3.23
CA LYS A 14 -9.97 10.10 -2.12
C LYS A 14 -9.75 9.27 -0.86
N GLY A 15 -9.59 9.96 0.27
CA GLY A 15 -9.40 9.30 1.57
C GLY A 15 -7.99 8.76 1.82
N VAL A 16 -7.06 8.89 0.86
CA VAL A 16 -5.66 8.49 1.03
C VAL A 16 -4.79 9.72 1.26
N LYS A 17 -4.18 9.81 2.46
CA LYS A 17 -3.24 10.88 2.80
C LYS A 17 -1.96 10.30 3.42
N ILE A 18 -0.90 10.27 2.62
CA ILE A 18 0.38 9.71 3.04
C ILE A 18 1.28 10.81 3.59
N GLU A 19 1.46 10.83 4.90
CA GLU A 19 2.29 11.82 5.63
C GLU A 19 3.51 11.19 6.30
N ASN A 20 3.47 9.88 6.53
CA ASN A 20 4.54 9.12 7.17
C ASN A 20 4.54 7.67 6.66
N PHE A 21 5.49 6.86 7.13
CA PHE A 21 5.58 5.41 6.84
C PHE A 21 5.05 4.56 7.99
N SER A 22 4.05 5.02 8.74
CA SER A 22 3.46 4.27 9.86
C SER A 22 1.94 4.38 9.83
N THR A 23 1.36 5.37 10.50
CA THR A 23 -0.10 5.50 10.63
C THR A 23 -0.81 5.77 9.32
N SER A 24 -0.17 6.41 8.34
CA SER A 24 -0.75 6.59 7.00
C SER A 24 -0.98 5.29 6.22
N TRP A 25 -0.45 4.16 6.71
CA TRP A 25 -0.49 2.85 6.04
C TRP A 25 -1.22 1.80 6.87
N ASN A 26 -1.80 2.17 8.01
CA ASN A 26 -2.31 1.22 9.00
C ASN A 26 -3.64 0.56 8.59
N ASP A 27 -4.30 1.03 7.55
CA ASP A 27 -5.61 0.54 7.08
C ASP A 27 -5.56 -0.17 5.72
N GLY A 28 -4.38 -0.29 5.13
CA GLY A 28 -4.15 -0.92 3.83
C GLY A 28 -4.53 -0.05 2.62
N MET A 29 -5.20 1.09 2.80
CA MET A 29 -5.69 1.92 1.70
C MET A 29 -4.54 2.55 0.91
N ALA A 30 -3.48 2.99 1.60
CA ALA A 30 -2.28 3.54 0.94
C ALA A 30 -1.57 2.50 0.06
N PHE A 31 -1.52 1.23 0.49
CA PHE A 31 -0.98 0.14 -0.33
C PHE A 31 -1.89 -0.13 -1.53
N CYS A 32 -3.20 -0.25 -1.33
CA CYS A 32 -4.16 -0.43 -2.41
C CYS A 32 -4.06 0.68 -3.46
N ALA A 33 -3.99 1.95 -3.04
CA ALA A 33 -3.93 3.09 -3.94
C ALA A 33 -2.65 3.10 -4.78
N LEU A 34 -1.52 2.75 -4.18
CA LEU A 34 -0.26 2.63 -4.94
C LEU A 34 -0.32 1.52 -5.96
N ILE A 35 -0.79 0.33 -5.59
CA ILE A 35 -0.89 -0.79 -6.53
C ILE A 35 -1.89 -0.49 -7.65
N HIS A 36 -3.06 0.05 -7.31
CA HIS A 36 -4.09 0.42 -8.27
C HIS A 36 -3.63 1.52 -9.24
N HIS A 37 -2.72 2.42 -8.84
CA HIS A 37 -2.17 3.42 -9.74
C HIS A 37 -1.45 2.81 -10.94
N TYR A 38 -0.77 1.68 -10.73
CA TYR A 38 -0.02 0.97 -11.77
C TYR A 38 -0.87 -0.11 -12.45
N TYR A 39 -1.78 -0.73 -11.70
CA TYR A 39 -2.67 -1.79 -12.20
C TYR A 39 -4.14 -1.45 -11.91
N PRO A 40 -4.72 -0.44 -12.60
CA PRO A 40 -6.09 0.02 -12.35
C PRO A 40 -7.15 -1.06 -12.62
N ASP A 41 -6.85 -2.02 -13.49
CA ASP A 41 -7.77 -3.11 -13.82
C ASP A 41 -7.70 -4.29 -12.83
N ALA A 42 -6.84 -4.23 -11.81
CA ALA A 42 -6.65 -5.35 -10.88
C ALA A 42 -7.80 -5.50 -9.88
N PHE A 43 -8.41 -4.39 -9.47
CA PHE A 43 -9.57 -4.35 -8.55
C PHE A 43 -10.20 -2.96 -8.57
N ASP A 44 -11.43 -2.85 -8.07
CA ASP A 44 -12.15 -1.57 -7.99
C ASP A 44 -11.83 -0.86 -6.67
N PHE A 45 -10.99 0.18 -6.72
CA PHE A 45 -10.58 0.94 -5.53
C PHE A 45 -11.75 1.64 -4.83
N ASP A 46 -12.76 2.12 -5.57
CA ASP A 46 -13.87 2.90 -5.01
C ASP A 46 -14.80 2.05 -4.13
N LYS A 47 -14.71 0.72 -4.24
CA LYS A 47 -15.42 -0.23 -3.37
C LYS A 47 -14.68 -0.56 -2.07
N LEU A 48 -13.45 -0.09 -1.90
CA LEU A 48 -12.66 -0.34 -0.70
C LEU A 48 -13.08 0.59 0.43
N GLU A 49 -13.05 0.07 1.65
CA GLU A 49 -13.36 0.85 2.86
C GLU A 49 -12.21 0.76 3.87
N PRO A 50 -11.77 1.87 4.48
CA PRO A 50 -10.67 1.86 5.47
C PRO A 50 -10.90 0.94 6.68
N LYS A 51 -12.17 0.67 7.03
CA LYS A 51 -12.53 -0.23 8.13
C LYS A 51 -12.23 -1.70 7.81
N ASN A 52 -12.14 -2.07 6.53
CA ASN A 52 -11.90 -3.45 6.07
C ASN A 52 -10.39 -3.74 5.98
N ARG A 53 -9.64 -3.42 7.05
CA ARG A 53 -8.16 -3.40 7.08
C ARG A 53 -7.52 -4.69 6.58
N ARG A 54 -7.98 -5.84 7.10
CA ARG A 54 -7.43 -7.16 6.70
C ARG A 54 -7.56 -7.38 5.20
N TYR A 55 -8.77 -7.19 4.67
CA TYR A 55 -9.04 -7.33 3.24
C TYR A 55 -8.17 -6.40 2.40
N ASN A 56 -8.01 -5.13 2.80
CA ASN A 56 -7.19 -4.17 2.08
C ASN A 56 -5.71 -4.60 2.03
N PHE A 57 -5.15 -5.09 3.14
CA PHE A 57 -3.77 -5.59 3.16
C PHE A 57 -3.60 -6.83 2.30
N GLU A 58 -4.47 -7.83 2.46
CA GLU A 58 -4.44 -9.08 1.67
C GLU A 58 -4.54 -8.78 0.17
N LEU A 59 -5.48 -7.90 -0.21
CA LEU A 59 -5.66 -7.50 -1.60
C LEU A 59 -4.42 -6.82 -2.16
N ALA A 60 -3.89 -5.80 -1.47
CA ALA A 60 -2.73 -5.07 -1.96
C ALA A 60 -1.50 -5.96 -2.10
N PHE A 61 -1.21 -6.79 -1.09
CA PHE A 61 -0.02 -7.65 -1.09
C PHE A 61 -0.14 -8.77 -2.12
N ARG A 62 -1.31 -9.40 -2.25
CA ARG A 62 -1.57 -10.42 -3.26
C ARG A 62 -1.42 -9.86 -4.68
N VAL A 63 -2.01 -8.69 -4.95
CA VAL A 63 -1.93 -8.08 -6.29
C VAL A 63 -0.51 -7.60 -6.59
N ALA A 64 0.22 -7.07 -5.60
CA ALA A 64 1.62 -6.70 -5.77
C ALA A 64 2.50 -7.91 -6.16
N ASP A 65 2.24 -9.07 -5.56
CA ASP A 65 2.93 -10.31 -5.91
C ASP A 65 2.50 -10.83 -7.30
N GLU A 66 1.19 -11.01 -7.53
CA GLU A 66 0.65 -11.55 -8.78
C GLU A 66 0.98 -10.70 -10.02
N LYS A 67 0.99 -9.37 -9.90
CA LYS A 67 1.17 -8.45 -11.04
C LYS A 67 2.60 -7.95 -11.22
N ALA A 68 3.30 -7.69 -10.12
CA ALA A 68 4.64 -7.11 -10.16
C ALA A 68 5.73 -8.05 -9.64
N GLY A 69 5.39 -9.23 -9.10
CA GLY A 69 6.33 -10.17 -8.50
C GLY A 69 6.97 -9.65 -7.22
N ILE A 70 6.25 -8.81 -6.47
CA ILE A 70 6.75 -8.18 -5.24
C ILE A 70 6.30 -9.00 -4.04
N MET A 71 7.22 -9.82 -3.52
CA MET A 71 6.98 -10.62 -2.32
C MET A 71 6.54 -9.74 -1.13
N PRO A 72 5.45 -10.10 -0.43
CA PRO A 72 5.03 -9.40 0.78
C PRO A 72 6.09 -9.52 1.88
N LEU A 73 6.58 -8.39 2.40
CA LEU A 73 7.51 -8.35 3.53
C LEU A 73 6.82 -8.08 4.88
N LEU A 74 5.53 -7.77 4.84
CA LEU A 74 4.71 -7.44 6.00
C LEU A 74 3.68 -8.56 6.19
N ASP A 75 3.56 -9.02 7.43
CA ASP A 75 2.51 -9.96 7.81
C ASP A 75 1.18 -9.21 7.99
N VAL A 76 0.10 -9.78 7.44
CA VAL A 76 -1.23 -9.17 7.49
C VAL A 76 -1.78 -9.13 8.91
N ASP A 77 -1.59 -10.20 9.68
CA ASP A 77 -2.14 -10.29 11.03
C ASP A 77 -1.47 -9.26 11.95
N ASP A 78 -0.15 -9.12 11.84
CA ASP A 78 0.59 -8.07 12.56
C ASP A 78 0.11 -6.67 12.18
N MET A 79 -0.04 -6.39 10.89
CA MET A 79 -0.49 -5.08 10.39
C MET A 79 -1.92 -4.77 10.82
N VAL A 80 -2.81 -5.76 10.88
CA VAL A 80 -4.18 -5.59 11.38
C VAL A 80 -4.20 -5.36 12.89
N MET A 81 -3.36 -6.06 13.66
CA MET A 81 -3.30 -5.89 15.12
C MET A 81 -2.71 -4.53 15.52
N MET A 82 -1.73 -4.02 14.76
CA MET A 82 -1.03 -2.77 15.07
C MET A 82 -1.72 -1.55 14.43
N LYS A 83 -2.29 -0.66 15.25
CA LYS A 83 -2.80 0.65 14.76
C LYS A 83 -1.69 1.62 14.36
N LYS A 84 -0.46 1.39 14.83
CA LYS A 84 0.73 2.16 14.51
C LYS A 84 1.85 1.18 14.16
N PRO A 85 1.95 0.73 12.90
CA PRO A 85 2.96 -0.23 12.50
C PRO A 85 4.37 0.37 12.59
N ASP A 86 5.38 -0.49 12.76
CA ASP A 86 6.77 -0.04 12.79
C ASP A 86 7.14 0.62 11.45
N TRP A 87 7.65 1.85 11.54
CA TRP A 87 7.88 2.65 10.35
C TRP A 87 9.01 2.11 9.47
N LYS A 88 9.98 1.38 10.04
CA LYS A 88 11.08 0.79 9.28
C LYS A 88 10.56 -0.37 8.45
N CYS A 89 9.73 -1.24 9.00
CA CYS A 89 9.14 -2.35 8.27
C CYS A 89 8.32 -1.85 7.06
N VAL A 90 7.43 -0.89 7.30
CA VAL A 90 6.62 -0.28 6.23
C VAL A 90 7.51 0.43 5.22
N PHE A 91 8.49 1.21 5.66
CA PHE A 91 9.43 1.88 4.78
C PHE A 91 10.20 0.89 3.89
N THR A 92 10.71 -0.21 4.45
CA THR A 92 11.42 -1.26 3.70
C THR A 92 10.52 -1.88 2.64
N TYR A 93 9.27 -2.19 2.97
CA TYR A 93 8.34 -2.73 1.98
C TYR A 93 8.01 -1.72 0.88
N VAL A 94 7.75 -0.46 1.24
CA VAL A 94 7.49 0.62 0.27
C VAL A 94 8.72 0.91 -0.61
N GLN A 95 9.94 0.73 -0.10
CA GLN A 95 11.16 0.79 -0.91
C GLN A 95 11.19 -0.33 -1.96
N SER A 96 10.76 -1.55 -1.63
CA SER A 96 10.64 -2.64 -2.61
C SER A 96 9.60 -2.32 -3.68
N LEU A 97 8.43 -1.78 -3.28
CA LEU A 97 7.41 -1.29 -4.21
C LEU A 97 7.98 -0.22 -5.15
N TYR A 98 8.66 0.78 -4.61
CA TYR A 98 9.28 1.84 -5.42
C TYR A 98 10.29 1.29 -6.42
N LYS A 99 11.18 0.39 -5.99
CA LYS A 99 12.18 -0.19 -6.90
C LYS A 99 11.53 -0.94 -8.05
N ARG A 100 10.45 -1.68 -7.80
CA ARG A 100 9.80 -2.49 -8.84
C ARG A 100 8.87 -1.68 -9.75
N LEU A 101 8.10 -0.76 -9.19
CA LEU A 101 7.05 -0.01 -9.90
C LEU A 101 7.55 1.30 -10.52
N LYS A 102 8.68 1.85 -10.09
CA LYS A 102 9.22 3.07 -10.71
C LYS A 102 9.77 2.80 -12.12
N ASP A 103 10.13 1.55 -12.40
CA ASP A 103 10.71 1.14 -13.67
C ASP A 103 9.65 0.59 -14.66
N GLU A 104 8.37 0.58 -14.27
CA GLU A 104 7.22 0.36 -15.17
C GLU A 104 6.56 1.67 -15.60
#